data_AF-X1RC27-F1
#
_entry.id   AF-X1RC27-F1
#
_cell.length_a   1.000
_cell.length_b   1.000
_cell.length_c   1.000
_cell.angle_alpha   90.00
_cell.angle_beta   90.00
_cell.angle_gamma   90.00
#
_symmetry.space_group_name_H-M   'P 1'
#
loop_
_entity.id
_entity.type
_entity.pdbx_description
1 polymer ?
#
loop_
_entity_poly.entity_id
_entity_poly.type
_entity_poly.pdbx_seq_one_letter_code
_entity_poly.pdbx_strand_id
1 'polypeptide(L)'
;YQVIAVSSRSQTSAKKLAQAVSSCHAFNNNQDVADTAELIFITTPDDAIAPVASEIQWHRGQSVVHCSGALSTDILEPAKNLGAQVGSFHPLQTFASVKQAVENIPG
;
A
#
# COMPACT_ATOMS: atom_id res chain seq x y z
N TYR A 1 -9.79 1.96 -10.82
CA TYR A 1 -9.91 2.40 -9.41
C TYR A 1 -9.08 3.66 -9.22
N GLN A 2 -9.50 4.57 -8.33
CA GLN A 2 -8.75 5.79 -8.02
C GLN A 2 -7.85 5.57 -6.80
N VAL A 3 -6.65 6.14 -6.82
CA VAL A 3 -5.79 6.22 -5.63
C VAL A 3 -6.11 7.52 -4.92
N ILE A 4 -6.74 7.42 -3.74
CA ILE A 4 -7.31 8.58 -3.03
C ILE A 4 -6.51 9.02 -1.81
N ALA A 5 -5.66 8.14 -1.27
CA ALA A 5 -4.91 8.37 -0.05
C ALA A 5 -3.51 7.76 -0.12
N VAL A 6 -2.53 8.40 0.52
CA VAL A 6 -1.17 7.89 0.68
C VAL A 6 -0.57 8.34 2.02
N SER A 7 0.15 7.44 2.68
CA SER A 7 1.07 7.74 3.77
C SER A 7 2.46 7.20 3.42
N SER A 8 3.50 7.75 4.05
CA SER A 8 4.86 7.23 3.94
C SER A 8 5.64 7.65 5.17
N ARG A 9 6.68 6.87 5.53
CA ARG A 9 7.64 7.24 6.59
C ARG A 9 8.20 8.66 6.42
N SER A 10 8.35 9.11 5.17
CA SER A 10 8.71 10.51 4.87
C SER A 10 7.50 11.26 4.32
N GLN A 11 7.11 12.34 5.01
CA GLN A 11 6.04 13.22 4.53
C GLN A 11 6.34 13.80 3.14
N THR A 12 7.61 14.04 2.83
CA THR A 12 8.04 14.52 1.52
C THR A 12 7.71 13.50 0.42
N SER A 13 7.93 12.20 0.68
CA SER A 13 7.58 11.14 -0.29
C SER A 13 6.07 11.01 -0.48
N ALA A 14 5.29 11.05 0.61
CA ALA A 14 3.83 11.01 0.53
C ALA A 14 3.27 12.20 -0.28
N LYS A 15 3.76 13.43 0.00
CA LYS A 15 3.37 14.64 -0.75
C LYS A 15 3.73 14.57 -2.22
N LYS A 16 4.92 14.03 -2.56
CA LYS A 16 5.31 13.83 -3.96
C LYS A 16 4.36 12.90 -4.71
N LEU A 17 3.94 11.79 -4.09
CA LEU A 17 2.98 10.88 -4.71
C LEU A 17 1.61 11.55 -4.88
N ALA A 18 1.12 12.22 -3.85
CA ALA A 18 -0.15 12.94 -3.89
C ALA A 18 -0.19 14.04 -4.97
N GLN A 19 0.95 14.70 -5.24
CA GLN A 19 1.07 15.66 -6.33
C GLN A 19 1.08 15.00 -7.72
N ALA A 20 1.60 13.77 -7.83
CA ALA A 20 1.71 13.05 -9.10
C ALA A 20 0.40 12.32 -9.48
N VAL A 21 -0.44 11.99 -8.51
CA VAL A 21 -1.67 11.21 -8.72
C VAL A 21 -2.89 12.08 -8.44
N SER A 22 -3.70 12.33 -9.48
CA SER A 22 -4.93 13.10 -9.35
C SER A 22 -5.86 12.46 -8.33
N SER A 23 -6.46 13.28 -7.45
CA SER A 23 -7.37 12.86 -6.36
C SER A 23 -6.72 12.19 -5.14
N CYS A 24 -5.39 12.03 -5.13
CA CYS A 24 -4.67 11.45 -4.00
C CYS A 24 -4.30 12.52 -2.94
N HIS A 25 -4.58 12.22 -1.67
CA HIS A 25 -4.21 13.08 -0.54
C HIS A 25 -3.14 12.42 0.33
N ALA A 26 -2.14 13.21 0.74
CA ALA A 26 -1.10 12.76 1.64
C ALA A 26 -1.54 12.90 3.10
N PHE A 27 -1.51 11.78 3.83
CA PHE A 27 -1.79 11.69 5.26
C PHE A 27 -0.50 11.57 6.08
N ASN A 28 -0.62 11.76 7.40
CA ASN A 28 0.53 11.73 8.32
C ASN A 28 0.76 10.35 8.95
N ASN A 29 -0.25 9.47 8.91
CA ASN A 29 -0.18 8.12 9.48
C ASN A 29 -0.92 7.11 8.60
N ASN A 30 -0.68 5.82 8.86
CA ASN A 30 -1.26 4.71 8.07
C ASN A 30 -2.74 4.46 8.37
N GLN A 31 -3.19 4.80 9.59
CA GLN A 31 -4.59 4.61 9.98
C GLN A 31 -5.52 5.52 9.16
N ASP A 32 -5.18 6.80 9.01
CA ASP A 32 -6.00 7.74 8.24
C ASP A 32 -6.17 7.29 6.77
N VAL A 33 -5.14 6.64 6.21
CA VAL A 33 -5.20 6.05 4.86
C VAL A 33 -6.16 4.87 4.84
N ALA A 34 -6.06 3.96 5.81
CA ALA A 34 -6.93 2.81 5.91
C ALA A 34 -8.41 3.23 6.11
N ASP A 35 -8.67 4.21 6.96
CA ASP A 35 -10.03 4.72 7.22
C ASP A 35 -10.66 5.40 6.00
N THR A 36 -9.84 5.87 5.05
CA THR A 36 -10.29 6.55 3.82
C THR A 36 -10.54 5.58 2.66
N ALA A 37 -9.91 4.40 2.66
CA ALA A 37 -9.88 3.50 1.50
C ALA A 37 -10.43 2.09 1.81
N GLU A 38 -11.12 1.51 0.83
CA GLU A 38 -11.62 0.13 0.94
C GLU A 38 -10.56 -0.91 0.54
N LEU A 39 -9.58 -0.52 -0.30
CA LEU A 39 -8.47 -1.36 -0.74
C LEU A 39 -7.14 -0.67 -0.45
N ILE A 40 -6.33 -1.27 0.42
CA ILE A 40 -5.07 -0.75 0.92
C ILE A 40 -3.91 -1.56 0.34
N PHE A 41 -2.89 -0.86 -0.15
CA PHE A 41 -1.64 -1.47 -0.60
C PHE A 41 -0.52 -1.15 0.40
N ILE A 42 0.12 -2.18 0.95
CA ILE A 42 1.36 -2.05 1.72
C ILE A 42 2.53 -2.26 0.76
N THR A 43 3.10 -1.14 0.30
CA THR A 43 4.23 -1.11 -0.64
C THR A 43 5.54 -0.72 0.05
N THR A 44 5.75 -1.22 1.26
CA THR A 44 6.97 -1.02 2.05
C THR A 44 7.98 -2.14 1.80
N PRO A 45 9.25 -1.99 2.23
CA PRO A 45 10.18 -3.12 2.30
C PRO A 45 9.60 -4.30 3.11
N ASP A 46 10.03 -5.51 2.76
CA ASP A 46 9.52 -6.78 3.30
C ASP A 46 9.52 -6.85 4.84
N ASP A 47 10.57 -6.36 5.47
CA ASP A 47 10.73 -6.33 6.93
C ASP A 47 9.74 -5.37 7.63
N ALA A 48 9.19 -4.41 6.90
CA ALA A 48 8.23 -3.43 7.40
C ALA A 48 6.76 -3.84 7.20
N ILE A 49 6.47 -4.89 6.41
CA ILE A 49 5.08 -5.26 6.08
C ILE A 49 4.30 -5.71 7.32
N ALA A 50 4.84 -6.65 8.10
CA ALA A 50 4.18 -7.13 9.32
C ALA A 50 3.99 -6.02 10.37
N PRO A 51 5.01 -5.19 10.69
CA PRO A 51 4.83 -4.06 11.59
C PRO A 51 3.71 -3.11 11.14
N VAL A 52 3.71 -2.69 9.86
CA VAL A 52 2.69 -1.79 9.32
C VAL A 52 1.29 -2.41 9.39
N ALA A 53 1.17 -3.68 9.02
CA ALA A 53 -0.11 -4.39 9.09
C ALA A 53 -0.63 -4.53 10.53
N SER A 54 0.26 -4.58 11.52
CA SER A 54 -0.11 -4.72 12.93
C SER A 54 -0.50 -3.40 13.60
N GLU A 55 -0.05 -2.26 13.08
CA GLU A 55 -0.33 -0.93 13.62
C GLU A 55 -1.70 -0.39 13.21
N ILE A 56 -2.29 -0.92 12.14
CA ILE A 56 -3.57 -0.48 11.59
C ILE A 56 -4.73 -1.22 12.27
N GLN A 57 -5.73 -0.47 12.71
CA GLN A 57 -7.03 -0.97 13.15
C GLN A 57 -7.89 -1.26 11.93
N TRP A 58 -7.85 -2.52 11.49
CA TRP A 58 -8.63 -2.98 10.35
C TRP A 58 -10.09 -3.23 10.73
N HIS A 59 -10.96 -3.19 9.72
CA HIS A 59 -12.36 -3.56 9.88
C HIS A 59 -12.89 -4.36 8.69
N ARG A 60 -14.04 -5.00 8.90
CA ARG A 60 -14.78 -5.68 7.83
C ARG A 60 -15.11 -4.71 6.70
N GLY A 61 -15.02 -5.19 5.47
CA GLY A 61 -15.22 -4.39 4.27
C GLY A 61 -13.93 -3.81 3.68
N GLN A 62 -12.81 -3.85 4.42
CA GLN A 62 -11.51 -3.53 3.87
C GLN A 62 -10.81 -4.74 3.26
N SER A 63 -9.98 -4.46 2.27
CA SER A 63 -9.02 -5.40 1.69
C SER A 63 -7.62 -4.82 1.80
N VAL A 64 -6.63 -5.66 2.12
CA VAL A 64 -5.22 -5.27 2.17
C VAL A 64 -4.38 -6.21 1.32
N VAL A 65 -3.50 -5.64 0.53
CA VAL A 65 -2.53 -6.37 -0.28
C VAL A 65 -1.11 -5.89 -0.02
N HIS A 66 -0.15 -6.81 -0.03
CA HIS A 66 1.28 -6.47 -0.02
C HIS A 66 1.93 -6.75 -1.38
N CYS A 67 3.08 -6.14 -1.65
CA CYS A 67 3.78 -6.30 -2.93
C CYS A 67 5.08 -7.11 -2.90
N SER A 68 5.48 -7.67 -1.74
CA SER A 68 6.63 -8.58 -1.67
C SER A 68 6.44 -9.79 -2.58
N GLY A 69 7.46 -10.14 -3.37
CA GLY A 69 7.54 -11.36 -4.20
C GLY A 69 7.86 -12.65 -3.43
N ALA A 70 8.29 -12.52 -2.17
CA ALA A 70 8.83 -13.63 -1.37
C ALA A 70 7.95 -14.01 -0.17
N LEU A 71 7.14 -13.08 0.33
CA LEU A 71 6.31 -13.29 1.52
C LEU A 71 4.93 -13.85 1.17
N SER A 72 4.43 -14.73 2.05
CA SER A 72 3.04 -15.22 2.04
C SER A 72 2.08 -14.14 2.56
N THR A 73 0.80 -14.25 2.18
CA THR A 73 -0.30 -13.46 2.75
C THR A 73 -0.45 -13.60 4.27
N ASP A 74 0.13 -14.64 4.88
CA ASP A 74 0.11 -14.84 6.34
C ASP A 74 0.79 -13.69 7.08
N ILE A 75 1.67 -12.93 6.43
CA ILE A 75 2.26 -11.71 6.99
C ILE A 75 1.19 -10.64 7.34
N LEU A 76 -0.01 -10.75 6.76
CA LEU A 76 -1.17 -9.89 6.98
C LEU A 76 -2.19 -10.51 7.97
N GLU A 77 -1.82 -11.56 8.72
CA GLU A 77 -2.69 -12.14 9.76
C GLU A 77 -3.36 -11.12 10.70
N PRO A 78 -2.68 -10.05 11.17
CA PRO A 78 -3.33 -9.02 12.00
C PRO A 78 -4.57 -8.42 11.34
N ALA A 79 -4.53 -8.16 10.03
CA ALA A 79 -5.66 -7.64 9.27
C ALA A 79 -6.78 -8.68 9.09
N LYS A 80 -6.39 -9.91 8.76
CA LYS A 80 -7.32 -11.04 8.62
C LYS A 80 -8.10 -11.31 9.90
N ASN A 81 -7.42 -11.24 11.06
CA ASN A 81 -8.02 -11.47 12.37
C ASN A 81 -9.07 -10.41 12.74
N LEU A 82 -8.95 -9.20 12.21
CA LEU A 82 -9.93 -8.12 12.35
C LEU A 82 -11.00 -8.10 11.24
N GLY A 83 -10.96 -9.08 10.34
CA GLY A 83 -11.99 -9.31 9.33
C GLY A 83 -11.76 -8.63 7.99
N ALA A 84 -10.57 -8.09 7.73
CA ALA A 84 -10.19 -7.62 6.40
C ALA A 84 -9.88 -8.82 5.47
N GLN A 85 -10.10 -8.63 4.17
CA GLN A 85 -9.61 -9.57 3.16
C GLN A 85 -8.12 -9.32 2.91
N VAL A 86 -7.32 -10.39 2.78
CA VAL A 86 -5.87 -10.29 2.60
C VAL A 86 -5.45 -10.87 1.25
N GLY A 87 -4.44 -10.28 0.63
CA GLY A 87 -3.87 -10.76 -0.62
C GLY A 87 -2.44 -10.31 -0.83
N SER A 88 -1.85 -10.79 -1.92
CA SER A 88 -0.55 -10.33 -2.41
C SER A 88 -0.69 -9.92 -3.88
N PHE A 89 0.06 -8.90 -4.28
CA PHE A 89 0.16 -8.47 -5.66
C PHE A 89 1.63 -8.45 -6.04
N HIS A 90 2.09 -9.38 -6.86
CA HIS A 90 3.48 -9.47 -7.30
C HIS A 90 3.61 -8.80 -8.68
N PRO A 91 4.20 -7.60 -8.79
CA PRO A 91 4.42 -6.99 -10.09
C PRO A 91 5.34 -7.90 -10.92
N LEU A 92 4.93 -8.24 -12.14
CA LEU A 92 5.72 -9.08 -13.06
C LEU A 92 7.04 -8.43 -13.48
N GLN A 93 7.19 -7.12 -13.26
CA GLN A 93 8.36 -6.35 -13.63
C GLN A 93 8.83 -5.47 -12.48
N THR A 94 10.13 -5.58 -12.15
CA THR A 94 10.79 -4.70 -11.21
C THR A 94 11.11 -3.37 -11.91
N PHE A 95 10.67 -2.27 -11.31
CA PHE A 95 11.01 -0.93 -11.78
C PHE A 95 12.04 -0.31 -10.86
N ALA A 96 13.25 -0.07 -11.38
CA ALA A 96 14.32 0.55 -10.60
C ALA A 96 14.15 2.07 -10.43
N SER A 97 13.29 2.71 -11.24
CA SER A 97 12.90 4.11 -11.07
C SER A 97 11.51 4.39 -11.67
N VAL A 98 10.85 5.46 -11.22
CA VAL A 98 9.56 5.90 -11.78
C VAL A 98 9.68 6.17 -13.29
N LYS A 99 10.77 6.79 -13.73
CA LYS A 99 11.01 7.09 -15.15
C LYS A 99 11.11 5.81 -15.97
N GLN A 100 11.93 4.85 -15.53
CA GLN A 100 12.01 3.54 -16.17
C GLN A 100 10.70 2.77 -16.09
N ALA A 101 9.88 2.98 -15.05
CA ALA A 101 8.56 2.37 -14.96
C ALA A 101 7.65 2.85 -16.08
N VAL A 102 7.56 4.16 -16.29
CA VAL A 102 6.74 4.75 -17.35
C VAL A 102 7.22 4.33 -18.74
N GLU A 103 8.54 4.28 -18.97
CA GLU A 103 9.12 3.85 -20.25
C GLU A 103 8.86 2.38 -20.57
N ASN A 104 8.72 1.52 -19.56
CA ASN A 104 8.61 0.08 -19.73
C ASN A 104 7.17 -0.45 -19.71
N ILE A 105 6.16 0.39 -19.46
CA ILE A 105 4.76 -0.01 -19.56
C ILE A 105 4.33 0.10 -21.03
N PRO A 106 4.03 -1.02 -21.73
CA PRO A 106 3.38 -0.92 -23.02
C PRO A 106 1.98 -0.32 -22.80
N GLY A 107 1.69 0.76 -23.52
CA GLY A 107 0.37 1.40 -23.53
C GLY A 107 -0.71 0.55 -24.18
#